data_AF-A0A4Q7NNM9-F1
#
_entry.id   AF-A0A4Q7NNM9-F1
#
_cell.length_a   1.000
_cell.length_b   1.000
_cell.length_c   1.000
_cell.angle_alpha   90.00
_cell.angle_beta   90.00
_cell.angle_gamma   90.00
#
_symmetry.space_group_name_H-M   'P 1'
#
loop_
_entity.id
_entity.type
_entity.pdbx_description
1 polymer ?
#
loop_
_entity_poly.entity_id
_entity_poly.type
_entity_poly.pdbx_seq_one_letter_code
_entity_poly.pdbx_strand_id
1 'polypeptide(L)'
;MTEAAGPAPYAVSPVDERCAAMLKALRARCPHLVLDGPVAPGGTPGPIPVPPDGVQSVLVTALRQNAAGGTVTTGDALPQLLLWTSGPDRLLLDLTGVRVEVGEGQLLVHLLVICDQLTDPAGGQGGGEQVVTVRFVLGSPKRPAGLLAATPRLPEGPPVVVERWGEALTAYAWQAVLDASAGLAAATGRDTDGAPLVPTALTASADGLEVLPQARHPMDRRRAGAST
;
A
#
# COMPACT_ATOMS: atom_id res chain seq x y z
N MET A 1 31.53 18.48 0.53
CA MET A 1 30.19 17.87 0.46
C MET A 1 29.71 17.72 1.89
N THR A 2 28.74 18.53 2.29
CA THR A 2 28.27 18.61 3.67
C THR A 2 27.16 17.60 3.86
N GLU A 3 27.39 16.60 4.71
CA GLU A 3 26.42 15.60 5.12
C GLU A 3 25.23 16.30 5.78
N ALA A 4 24.05 16.25 5.16
CA ALA A 4 22.85 16.82 5.73
C ALA A 4 22.45 16.00 6.96
N ALA A 5 22.57 16.60 8.14
CA ALA A 5 22.08 16.03 9.38
C ALA A 5 20.60 15.67 9.21
N GLY A 6 20.27 14.39 9.44
CA GLY A 6 18.90 13.91 9.38
C GLY A 6 17.99 14.70 10.34
N PRO A 7 16.68 14.75 10.07
CA PRO A 7 15.75 15.49 10.92
C PRO A 7 15.85 15.00 12.37
N ALA A 8 15.87 15.94 13.31
CA ALA A 8 15.87 15.65 14.73
C ALA A 8 14.68 14.73 15.08
N PRO A 9 14.85 13.76 15.99
CA PRO A 9 13.76 12.91 16.44
C PRO A 9 12.62 13.78 16.97
N TYR A 10 11.40 13.52 16.49
CA TYR A 10 10.20 14.21 16.96
C TYR A 10 10.11 14.04 18.49
N ALA A 11 10.27 15.15 19.22
CA ALA A 11 10.03 15.17 20.65
C ALA A 11 8.54 14.91 20.89
N VAL A 12 8.20 13.73 21.38
CA VAL A 12 6.81 13.37 21.71
C VAL A 12 6.44 14.13 22.97
N SER A 13 5.46 15.03 22.88
CA SER A 13 4.90 15.70 24.06
C SER A 13 4.41 14.65 25.07
N PRO A 14 4.64 14.85 26.39
CA PRO A 14 4.17 13.91 27.39
C PRO A 14 2.64 13.80 27.30
N VAL A 15 2.19 12.55 27.21
CA VAL A 15 0.78 12.19 27.17
C VAL A 15 0.18 12.52 28.54
N ASP A 16 -0.91 13.29 28.60
CA ASP A 16 -1.56 13.60 29.87
C ASP A 16 -2.11 12.33 30.57
N GLU A 17 -2.40 12.43 31.87
CA GLU A 17 -2.85 11.27 32.66
C GLU A 17 -4.14 10.62 32.10
N ARG A 18 -5.02 11.42 31.51
CA ARG A 18 -6.27 10.93 30.92
C ARG A 18 -6.01 10.12 29.66
N CYS A 19 -5.13 10.60 28.80
CA CYS A 19 -4.70 9.90 27.60
C CYS A 19 -3.90 8.65 27.96
N ALA A 20 -3.05 8.70 28.99
CA ALA A 20 -2.33 7.53 29.50
C ALA A 20 -3.28 6.45 30.04
N ALA A 21 -4.30 6.83 30.79
CA ALA A 21 -5.33 5.91 31.28
C ALA A 21 -6.14 5.29 30.12
N MET A 22 -6.49 6.09 29.11
CA MET A 22 -7.20 5.62 27.92
C MET A 22 -6.33 4.66 27.09
N LEU A 23 -5.04 4.97 26.91
CA LEU A 23 -4.09 4.11 26.20
C LEU A 23 -3.92 2.78 26.95
N LYS A 24 -3.83 2.80 28.28
CA LYS A 24 -3.78 1.61 29.12
C LYS A 24 -5.03 0.75 28.98
N ALA A 25 -6.22 1.36 29.00
CA ALA A 25 -7.48 0.66 28.79
C ALA A 25 -7.59 0.08 27.37
N LEU A 26 -7.11 0.81 26.36
CA LEU A 26 -7.09 0.37 24.97
C LEU A 26 -6.15 -0.83 24.79
N ARG A 27 -4.94 -0.77 25.36
CA ARG A 27 -3.98 -1.90 25.38
C ARG A 27 -4.55 -3.14 26.05
N ALA A 28 -5.21 -2.97 27.20
CA ALA A 28 -5.83 -4.08 27.91
C ALA A 28 -6.93 -4.78 27.09
N ARG A 29 -7.64 -4.04 26.23
CA ARG A 29 -8.72 -4.57 25.38
C ARG A 29 -8.22 -5.06 24.02
N CYS A 30 -7.20 -4.40 23.47
CA CYS A 30 -6.69 -4.58 22.11
C CYS A 30 -5.15 -4.62 22.13
N PRO A 31 -4.53 -5.66 22.72
CA PRO A 31 -3.07 -5.72 22.91
C PRO A 31 -2.29 -5.75 21.59
N HIS A 32 -2.91 -6.21 20.50
CA HIS A 32 -2.33 -6.22 19.16
C HIS A 32 -2.41 -4.86 18.45
N LEU A 33 -3.24 -3.93 18.93
CA LEU A 33 -3.51 -2.65 18.27
C LEU A 33 -2.64 -1.52 18.82
N VAL A 34 -2.15 -1.67 20.06
CA VAL A 34 -1.28 -0.69 20.70
C VAL A 34 -0.12 -1.42 21.36
N LEU A 35 1.06 -1.28 20.78
CA LEU A 35 2.25 -1.93 21.32
C LEU A 35 2.66 -1.31 22.67
N ASP A 36 3.17 -2.16 23.56
CA ASP A 36 3.68 -1.78 24.88
C ASP A 36 5.07 -1.14 24.82
N GLY A 37 5.70 -1.13 23.64
CA GLY A 37 6.99 -0.50 23.42
C GLY A 37 7.56 -0.84 22.03
N PRO A 38 8.81 -0.44 21.78
CA PRO A 38 9.51 -0.77 20.55
C PRO A 38 9.63 -2.28 20.35
N VAL A 39 9.52 -2.73 19.10
CA VAL A 39 9.68 -4.14 18.76
C VAL A 39 11.17 -4.47 18.63
N ALA A 40 11.60 -5.54 19.30
CA ALA A 40 12.98 -6.02 19.21
C ALA A 40 13.35 -6.39 17.76
N PRO A 41 14.62 -6.22 17.32
CA PRO A 41 15.06 -6.58 15.97
C PRO A 41 14.61 -7.99 15.54
N GLY A 42 14.02 -8.11 14.33
CA GLY A 42 13.46 -9.36 13.83
C GLY A 42 12.17 -9.83 14.52
N GLY A 43 11.72 -9.13 15.57
CA GLY A 43 10.46 -9.38 16.23
C GLY A 43 9.27 -8.94 15.37
N THR A 44 8.13 -9.60 15.58
CA THR A 44 6.84 -9.22 14.98
C THR A 44 5.81 -8.99 16.09
N PRO A 45 5.01 -7.92 16.02
CA PRO A 45 3.87 -7.73 16.93
C PRO A 45 2.65 -8.59 16.55
N GLY A 46 2.72 -9.38 15.47
CA GLY A 46 1.62 -10.18 14.94
C GLY A 46 0.93 -9.55 13.73
N PRO A 47 0.05 -10.30 13.03
CA PRO A 47 -0.65 -9.81 11.84
C PRO A 47 -1.64 -8.68 12.14
N ILE A 48 -1.77 -7.77 11.18
CA ILE A 48 -2.72 -6.65 11.19
C ILE A 48 -3.89 -7.01 10.26
N PRO A 49 -5.08 -7.32 10.78
CA PRO A 49 -6.24 -7.57 9.94
C PRO A 49 -6.76 -6.25 9.37
N VAL A 50 -6.99 -6.22 8.06
CA VAL A 50 -7.63 -5.13 7.33
C VAL A 50 -8.88 -5.70 6.66
N PRO A 51 -10.10 -5.31 7.09
CA PRO A 51 -11.33 -5.82 6.50
C PRO A 51 -11.45 -5.38 5.04
N PRO A 52 -12.30 -6.03 4.20
CA PRO A 52 -12.35 -5.77 2.76
C PRO A 52 -12.56 -4.30 2.40
N ASP A 53 -13.49 -3.60 3.07
CA ASP A 53 -13.74 -2.16 2.86
C ASP A 53 -12.52 -1.30 3.24
N GLY A 54 -11.76 -1.74 4.26
CA GLY A 54 -10.50 -1.12 4.64
C GLY A 54 -9.42 -1.30 3.58
N VAL A 55 -9.35 -2.48 2.96
CA VAL A 55 -8.39 -2.78 1.88
C VAL A 55 -8.65 -1.88 0.67
N GLN A 56 -9.91 -1.75 0.26
CA GLN A 56 -10.36 -0.81 -0.76
C GLN A 56 -9.89 0.62 -0.45
N SER A 57 -10.19 1.11 0.76
CA SER A 57 -9.86 2.49 1.17
C SER A 57 -8.36 2.78 1.17
N VAL A 58 -7.56 1.87 1.75
CA VAL A 58 -6.11 2.06 1.87
C VAL A 58 -5.44 1.99 0.49
N LEU A 59 -5.82 1.05 -0.37
CA LEU A 59 -5.22 0.93 -1.71
C LEU A 59 -5.62 2.07 -2.64
N VAL A 60 -6.88 2.52 -2.63
CA VAL A 60 -7.29 3.70 -3.41
C VAL A 60 -6.56 4.94 -2.92
N THR A 61 -6.40 5.10 -1.60
CA THR A 61 -5.60 6.19 -1.04
C THR A 61 -4.16 6.14 -1.54
N ALA A 62 -3.51 4.96 -1.50
CA ALA A 62 -2.15 4.77 -1.97
C ALA A 62 -2.00 5.07 -3.48
N LEU A 63 -2.93 4.59 -4.31
CA LEU A 63 -2.96 4.92 -5.75
C LEU A 63 -3.00 6.44 -5.96
N ARG A 64 -3.90 7.15 -5.28
CA ARG A 64 -4.01 8.60 -5.45
C ARG A 64 -2.82 9.36 -4.90
N GLN A 65 -2.19 8.89 -3.82
CA GLN A 65 -0.93 9.45 -3.34
C GLN A 65 0.19 9.28 -4.37
N ASN A 66 0.24 8.13 -5.05
CA ASN A 66 1.18 7.88 -6.13
C ASN A 66 0.91 8.77 -7.34
N ALA A 67 -0.36 9.01 -7.69
CA ALA A 67 -0.74 9.97 -8.72
C ALA A 67 -0.30 11.41 -8.41
N ALA A 68 -0.23 11.76 -7.12
CA ALA A 68 0.25 13.07 -6.66
C ALA A 68 1.80 13.19 -6.56
N GLY A 69 2.54 12.16 -6.95
CA GLY A 69 4.01 12.15 -6.88
C GLY A 69 4.60 11.79 -5.51
N GLY A 70 3.81 11.18 -4.61
CA GLY A 70 4.28 10.60 -3.35
C GLY A 70 4.50 11.59 -2.19
N THR A 71 4.50 12.90 -2.44
CA THR A 71 4.53 13.94 -1.40
C THR A 71 3.15 14.55 -1.21
N VAL A 72 2.28 13.87 -0.46
CA VAL A 72 0.98 14.42 -0.07
C VAL A 72 1.03 14.79 1.41
N THR A 73 0.72 16.05 1.73
CA THR A 73 0.60 16.49 3.12
C THR A 73 -0.82 16.27 3.64
N THR A 74 -0.97 16.19 4.96
CA THR A 74 -2.27 16.04 5.60
C THR A 74 -3.15 17.25 5.28
N GLY A 75 -4.16 17.07 4.42
CA GLY A 75 -5.12 18.12 4.06
C GLY A 75 -5.24 18.41 2.55
N ASP A 76 -4.33 17.91 1.72
CA ASP A 76 -4.41 18.09 0.28
C ASP A 76 -5.49 17.18 -0.34
N ALA A 77 -6.24 17.72 -1.30
CA ALA A 77 -7.17 16.92 -2.08
C ALA A 77 -6.39 15.97 -3.00
N LEU A 78 -6.57 14.67 -2.78
CA LEU A 78 -5.95 13.64 -3.61
C LEU A 78 -6.54 13.63 -5.03
N PRO A 79 -5.71 13.44 -6.08
CA PRO A 79 -6.17 13.39 -7.46
C PRO A 79 -7.28 12.34 -7.66
N GLN A 80 -8.27 12.69 -8.46
CA GLN A 80 -9.35 11.77 -8.87
C GLN A 80 -9.09 11.16 -10.25
N LEU A 81 -8.30 11.84 -11.08
CA LEU A 81 -7.94 11.41 -12.42
C LEU A 81 -6.43 11.47 -12.58
N LEU A 82 -5.87 10.53 -13.35
CA LEU A 82 -4.46 10.49 -13.71
C LEU A 82 -4.32 10.32 -15.22
N LEU A 83 -3.72 11.31 -15.89
CA LEU A 83 -3.44 11.24 -17.33
C LEU A 83 -1.99 10.82 -17.55
N TRP A 84 -1.80 9.70 -18.21
CA TRP A 84 -0.51 9.28 -18.75
C TRP A 84 -0.40 9.61 -20.23
N THR A 85 0.81 9.98 -20.65
CA THR A 85 1.12 10.34 -22.03
C THR A 85 2.41 9.67 -22.47
N SER A 86 2.45 9.21 -23.72
CA SER A 86 3.63 8.61 -24.35
C SER A 86 3.59 8.88 -25.85
N GLY A 87 4.25 9.98 -26.26
CA GLY A 87 4.13 10.50 -27.62
C GLY A 87 2.69 10.93 -27.93
N PRO A 88 2.04 10.39 -28.98
CA PRO A 88 0.65 10.71 -29.29
C PRO A 88 -0.34 9.98 -28.38
N ASP A 89 0.08 8.90 -27.72
CA ASP A 89 -0.81 8.03 -26.96
C ASP A 89 -1.13 8.63 -25.60
N ARG A 90 -2.39 8.50 -25.20
CA ARG A 90 -2.89 9.00 -23.92
C ARG A 90 -3.75 7.94 -23.25
N LEU A 91 -3.56 7.78 -21.95
CA LEU A 91 -4.40 6.92 -21.12
C LEU A 91 -4.84 7.73 -19.90
N LEU A 92 -6.14 7.88 -19.74
CA LEU A 92 -6.72 8.47 -18.54
C LEU A 92 -7.14 7.34 -17.61
N LEU A 93 -6.72 7.41 -16.35
CA LEU A 93 -7.18 6.54 -15.27
C LEU A 93 -8.17 7.32 -14.41
N ASP A 94 -9.35 6.75 -14.19
CA ASP A 94 -10.30 7.25 -13.19
C ASP A 94 -10.08 6.53 -11.85
N LEU A 95 -9.51 7.27 -10.89
CA LEU A 95 -9.19 6.79 -9.55
C LEU A 95 -10.39 6.83 -8.59
N THR A 96 -11.55 7.33 -9.04
CA THR A 96 -12.82 7.24 -8.31
C THR A 96 -13.55 5.93 -8.59
N GLY A 97 -13.38 5.39 -9.80
CA GLY A 97 -13.94 4.11 -10.23
C GLY A 97 -13.11 2.88 -9.87
N VAL A 98 -11.94 3.04 -9.24
CA VAL A 98 -11.09 1.90 -8.86
C VAL A 98 -11.80 1.01 -7.85
N ARG A 99 -11.77 -0.30 -8.11
CA ARG A 99 -12.28 -1.33 -7.19
C ARG A 99 -11.19 -2.31 -6.83
N VAL A 100 -11.26 -2.84 -5.63
CA VAL A 100 -10.34 -3.82 -5.10
C VAL A 100 -11.14 -4.99 -4.55
N GLU A 101 -10.82 -6.18 -5.00
CA GLU A 101 -11.42 -7.42 -4.52
C GLU A 101 -10.37 -8.26 -3.82
N VAL A 102 -10.74 -8.84 -2.67
CA VAL A 102 -9.87 -9.72 -1.89
C VAL A 102 -10.50 -11.11 -1.87
N GLY A 103 -9.70 -12.13 -2.14
CA GLY A 103 -10.11 -13.53 -2.09
C GLY A 103 -9.04 -14.40 -1.44
N GLU A 104 -9.29 -15.71 -1.34
CA GLU A 104 -8.28 -16.62 -0.79
C GLU A 104 -6.96 -16.57 -1.58
N GLY A 105 -5.90 -16.06 -0.95
CA GLY A 105 -4.57 -15.97 -1.55
C GLY A 105 -4.46 -15.00 -2.73
N GLN A 106 -5.41 -14.09 -2.91
CA GLN A 106 -5.35 -13.14 -4.02
C GLN A 106 -5.97 -11.79 -3.72
N LEU A 107 -5.47 -10.78 -4.43
CA LEU A 107 -5.95 -9.41 -4.44
C LEU A 107 -6.09 -8.99 -5.91
N LEU A 108 -7.26 -8.47 -6.30
CA LEU A 108 -7.52 -7.94 -7.62
C LEU A 108 -7.67 -6.43 -7.53
N VAL A 109 -6.93 -5.69 -8.36
CA VAL A 109 -7.05 -4.23 -8.48
C VAL A 109 -7.63 -3.92 -9.86
N HIS A 110 -8.85 -3.41 -9.88
CA HIS A 110 -9.59 -3.02 -11.06
C HIS A 110 -9.38 -1.53 -11.32
N LEU A 111 -8.60 -1.21 -12.35
CA LEU A 111 -8.32 0.14 -12.79
C LEU A 111 -9.28 0.52 -13.91
N LEU A 112 -10.03 1.61 -13.71
CA LEU A 112 -10.89 2.17 -14.74
C LEU A 112 -10.06 3.05 -15.67
N VAL A 113 -10.04 2.70 -16.96
CA VAL A 113 -9.22 3.36 -17.98
C VAL A 113 -10.07 3.90 -19.12
N ILE A 114 -9.62 5.02 -19.69
CA ILE A 114 -10.25 5.69 -20.83
C ILE A 114 -9.14 6.07 -21.83
N CYS A 115 -9.36 5.74 -23.10
CA CYS A 115 -8.63 6.32 -24.22
C CYS A 115 -9.52 6.38 -25.48
N ASP A 116 -9.08 7.11 -26.49
CA ASP A 116 -9.79 7.32 -27.75
C ASP A 116 -9.97 6.02 -28.57
N GLN A 117 -9.09 5.04 -28.36
CA GLN A 117 -9.16 3.72 -29.01
C GLN A 117 -10.12 2.74 -28.32
N LEU A 118 -10.61 3.07 -27.11
CA LEU A 118 -11.59 2.24 -26.42
C LEU A 118 -12.99 2.55 -26.93
N THR A 119 -13.71 1.48 -27.27
CA THR A 119 -15.13 1.55 -27.65
C THR A 119 -15.98 1.24 -26.43
N ASP A 120 -17.09 1.96 -26.28
CA ASP A 120 -18.09 1.66 -25.24
C ASP A 120 -18.65 0.25 -25.50
N PRO A 121 -18.72 -0.64 -24.48
CA PRO A 121 -19.29 -1.97 -24.65
C PRO A 121 -20.77 -1.94 -25.10
N ALA A 122 -21.48 -0.83 -24.91
CA ALA A 122 -22.82 -0.59 -25.43
C ALA A 122 -22.87 -0.15 -26.92
N GLY A 123 -21.74 -0.08 -27.61
CA GLY A 123 -21.66 0.22 -29.05
C GLY A 123 -21.57 1.70 -29.43
N GLY A 124 -21.25 2.58 -28.47
CA GLY A 124 -20.97 4.00 -28.72
C GLY A 124 -19.58 4.25 -29.34
N GLN A 125 -19.46 5.29 -30.17
CA GLN A 125 -18.18 5.69 -30.78
C GLN A 125 -17.24 6.36 -29.75
N GLY A 126 -16.11 5.71 -29.44
CA GLY A 126 -14.88 6.28 -28.86
C GLY A 126 -14.96 6.80 -27.42
N GLY A 127 -13.90 6.60 -26.63
CA GLY A 127 -13.80 7.12 -25.26
C GLY A 127 -14.58 6.31 -24.21
N GLY A 128 -14.87 5.05 -24.50
CA GLY A 128 -15.54 4.16 -23.55
C GLY A 128 -14.65 3.82 -22.35
N GLU A 129 -15.23 3.87 -21.15
CA GLU A 129 -14.60 3.36 -19.93
C GLU A 129 -14.47 1.84 -19.99
N GLN A 130 -13.27 1.33 -19.69
CA GLN A 130 -13.01 -0.10 -19.61
C GLN A 130 -12.22 -0.42 -18.35
N VAL A 131 -12.32 -1.67 -17.89
CA VAL A 131 -11.60 -2.14 -16.71
C VAL A 131 -10.35 -2.90 -17.13
N VAL A 132 -9.21 -2.53 -16.52
CA VAL A 132 -7.98 -3.33 -16.52
C VAL A 132 -7.79 -3.91 -15.12
N THR A 133 -7.62 -5.23 -15.03
CA THR A 133 -7.47 -5.95 -13.76
C THR A 133 -6.03 -6.40 -13.55
N VAL A 134 -5.40 -5.92 -12.48
CA VAL A 134 -4.09 -6.38 -12.02
C VAL A 134 -4.31 -7.39 -10.90
N ARG A 135 -3.81 -8.61 -11.08
CA ARG A 135 -3.94 -9.70 -10.10
C ARG A 135 -2.67 -9.89 -9.30
N PHE A 136 -2.78 -9.88 -7.99
CA PHE A 136 -1.71 -10.25 -7.07
C PHE A 136 -2.05 -11.59 -6.41
N VAL A 137 -1.10 -12.51 -6.44
CA VAL A 137 -1.10 -13.75 -5.66
C VAL A 137 -0.35 -13.50 -4.37
N LEU A 138 -1.00 -13.81 -3.25
CA LEU A 138 -0.54 -13.55 -1.88
C LEU A 138 -0.52 -14.86 -1.08
N GLY A 139 -0.10 -14.80 0.18
CA GLY A 139 -0.34 -15.90 1.13
C GLY A 139 -1.84 -16.14 1.36
N SER A 140 -2.21 -17.33 1.81
CA SER A 140 -3.55 -17.62 2.35
C SER A 140 -3.44 -18.11 3.80
N PRO A 141 -4.52 -18.10 4.60
CA PRO A 141 -4.47 -18.57 5.99
C PRO A 141 -3.95 -20.01 6.12
N LYS A 142 -4.19 -20.85 5.11
CA LYS A 142 -3.72 -22.25 5.05
C LYS A 142 -2.30 -22.39 4.50
N ARG A 143 -1.83 -21.38 3.77
CA ARG A 143 -0.52 -21.34 3.11
C ARG A 143 0.05 -19.93 3.23
N PRO A 144 0.45 -19.50 4.45
CA PRO A 144 1.04 -18.19 4.63
C PRO A 144 2.34 -18.18 3.84
N ALA A 145 2.41 -17.35 2.80
CA ALA A 145 3.62 -17.19 2.02
C ALA A 145 4.55 -16.22 2.75
N GLY A 146 5.84 -16.55 2.86
CA GLY A 146 6.88 -15.59 3.29
C GLY A 146 7.21 -14.56 2.20
N LEU A 147 6.24 -14.23 1.35
CA LEU A 147 6.36 -13.31 0.21
C LEU A 147 5.31 -12.21 0.36
N LEU A 148 5.67 -10.99 -0.05
CA LEU A 148 4.71 -9.88 -0.12
C LEU A 148 3.63 -10.18 -1.15
N ALA A 149 4.01 -10.41 -2.42
CA ALA A 149 3.09 -10.75 -3.48
C ALA A 149 3.84 -11.33 -4.69
N ALA A 150 3.09 -11.86 -5.65
CA ALA A 150 3.52 -12.07 -7.03
C ALA A 150 2.40 -11.60 -7.98
N THR A 151 2.75 -11.07 -9.16
CA THR A 151 1.78 -10.62 -10.17
C THR A 151 2.19 -11.14 -11.54
N PRO A 152 1.25 -11.48 -12.44
CA PRO A 152 1.56 -11.63 -13.86
C PRO A 152 2.20 -10.36 -14.41
N ARG A 153 3.05 -10.51 -15.44
CA ARG A 153 3.72 -9.37 -16.07
C ARG A 153 2.73 -8.37 -16.68
N LEU A 154 1.67 -8.87 -17.29
CA LEU A 154 0.65 -8.07 -17.96
C LEU A 154 -0.70 -8.27 -17.26
N PRO A 155 -1.49 -7.20 -17.13
CA PRO A 155 -2.82 -7.27 -16.55
C PRO A 155 -3.83 -7.81 -17.56
N GLU A 156 -5.03 -8.13 -17.06
CA GLU A 156 -6.17 -8.54 -17.89
C GLU A 156 -6.96 -7.29 -18.32
N GLY A 157 -7.32 -7.16 -19.60
CA GLY A 157 -8.05 -6.00 -20.09
C GLY A 157 -8.06 -5.88 -21.62
N PRO A 158 -8.55 -4.76 -22.18
CA PRO A 158 -8.55 -4.52 -23.62
C PRO A 158 -7.13 -4.62 -24.21
N PRO A 159 -6.90 -5.41 -25.28
CA PRO A 159 -5.57 -5.60 -25.84
C PRO A 159 -4.84 -4.30 -26.18
N VAL A 160 -5.58 -3.33 -26.76
CA VAL A 160 -5.03 -2.01 -27.14
C VAL A 160 -4.45 -1.24 -25.94
N VAL A 161 -5.00 -1.42 -24.75
CA VAL A 161 -4.47 -0.80 -23.51
C VAL A 161 -3.33 -1.64 -22.94
N VAL A 162 -3.51 -2.96 -22.84
CA VAL A 162 -2.54 -3.86 -22.23
C VAL A 162 -1.21 -3.89 -22.99
N GLU A 163 -1.25 -3.92 -24.32
CA GLU A 163 -0.06 -3.93 -25.16
C GLU A 163 0.77 -2.64 -25.00
N ARG A 164 0.10 -1.50 -24.84
CA ARG A 164 0.77 -0.20 -24.76
C ARG A 164 1.16 0.21 -23.34
N TRP A 165 0.31 -0.10 -22.36
CA TRP A 165 0.38 0.43 -21.00
C TRP A 165 0.43 -0.65 -19.91
N GLY A 166 0.32 -1.93 -20.26
CA GLY A 166 0.15 -3.02 -19.29
C GLY A 166 1.26 -3.09 -18.23
N GLU A 167 2.52 -2.87 -18.64
CA GLU A 167 3.65 -2.84 -17.70
C GLU A 167 3.55 -1.67 -16.72
N ALA A 168 3.21 -0.47 -17.21
CA ALA A 168 3.01 0.72 -16.37
C ALA A 168 1.82 0.56 -15.42
N LEU A 169 0.70 0.01 -15.89
CA LEU A 169 -0.49 -0.26 -15.07
C LEU A 169 -0.19 -1.28 -13.96
N THR A 170 0.55 -2.34 -14.29
CA THR A 170 0.98 -3.35 -13.31
C THR A 170 1.92 -2.74 -12.27
N ALA A 171 2.93 -1.97 -12.71
CA ALA A 171 3.86 -1.30 -11.81
C ALA A 171 3.15 -0.28 -10.90
N TYR A 172 2.19 0.47 -11.41
CA TYR A 172 1.43 1.45 -10.65
C TYR A 172 0.56 0.80 -9.57
N ALA A 173 -0.17 -0.27 -9.92
CA ALA A 173 -0.91 -1.05 -8.93
C ALA A 173 0.03 -1.70 -7.90
N TRP A 174 1.19 -2.21 -8.34
CA TRP A 174 2.18 -2.82 -7.46
C TRP A 174 2.74 -1.82 -6.44
N GLN A 175 3.09 -0.63 -6.90
CA GLN A 175 3.56 0.45 -6.04
C GLN A 175 2.50 0.79 -4.97
N ALA A 176 1.23 0.89 -5.34
CA ALA A 176 0.15 1.12 -4.37
C ALA A 176 0.02 0.01 -3.32
N VAL A 177 0.20 -1.27 -3.69
CA VAL A 177 0.21 -2.39 -2.73
C VAL A 177 1.40 -2.29 -1.77
N LEU A 178 2.58 -1.93 -2.27
CA LEU A 178 3.76 -1.73 -1.44
C LEU A 178 3.58 -0.56 -0.48
N ASP A 179 3.08 0.59 -0.95
CA ASP A 179 2.90 1.77 -0.11
C ASP A 179 1.79 1.58 0.93
N ALA A 180 0.68 0.96 0.55
CA ALA A 180 -0.39 0.59 1.46
C ALA A 180 0.13 -0.33 2.59
N SER A 181 0.82 -1.41 2.23
CA SER A 181 1.35 -2.37 3.22
C SER A 181 2.45 -1.78 4.09
N ALA A 182 3.33 -0.94 3.51
CA ALA A 182 4.36 -0.23 4.26
C ALA A 182 3.76 0.80 5.22
N GLY A 183 2.75 1.55 4.79
CA GLY A 183 2.03 2.49 5.63
C GLY A 183 1.33 1.81 6.80
N LEU A 184 0.65 0.68 6.56
CA LEU A 184 0.01 -0.13 7.59
C LEU A 184 1.03 -0.68 8.60
N ALA A 185 2.14 -1.25 8.12
CA ALA A 185 3.20 -1.74 9.01
C ALA A 185 3.80 -0.61 9.84
N ALA A 186 4.14 0.52 9.21
CA ALA A 186 4.71 1.68 9.87
C ALA A 186 3.77 2.28 10.94
N ALA A 187 2.45 2.24 10.71
CA ALA A 187 1.46 2.74 11.65
C ALA A 187 1.36 1.91 12.94
N THR A 188 1.77 0.63 12.91
CA THR A 188 1.68 -0.23 14.11
C THR A 188 2.76 -0.04 15.13
N GLY A 189 3.90 0.53 14.76
CA GLY A 189 4.94 0.80 15.73
C GLY A 189 6.30 1.07 15.12
N ARG A 190 7.30 1.01 16.01
CA ARG A 190 8.69 1.26 15.69
C ARG A 190 9.57 0.18 16.31
N ASP A 191 10.74 -0.04 15.74
CA ASP A 191 11.77 -0.88 16.33
C ASP A 191 12.57 -0.12 17.41
N THR A 192 13.52 -0.81 18.05
CA THR A 192 14.41 -0.27 19.08
C THR A 192 15.22 0.95 18.65
N ASP A 193 15.38 1.17 17.35
CA ASP A 193 16.17 2.27 16.79
C ASP A 193 15.25 3.45 16.39
N GLY A 194 13.95 3.31 16.65
CA GLY A 194 12.93 4.28 16.30
C GLY A 194 12.48 4.22 14.84
N ALA A 195 12.94 3.24 14.04
CA ALA A 195 12.53 3.09 12.65
C ALA A 195 11.13 2.46 12.58
N PRO A 196 10.28 2.84 11.60
CA PRO A 196 8.98 2.20 11.41
C PRO A 196 9.14 0.71 11.06
N LEU A 197 8.18 -0.11 11.50
CA LEU A 197 8.12 -1.53 11.12
C LEU A 197 7.91 -1.67 9.60
N VAL A 198 8.38 -2.79 9.06
CA VAL A 198 8.27 -3.11 7.62
C VAL A 198 7.32 -4.29 7.40
N PRO A 199 6.58 -4.32 6.28
CA PRO A 199 5.75 -5.48 5.94
C PRO A 199 6.65 -6.64 5.49
N THR A 200 6.32 -7.85 5.92
CA THR A 200 7.13 -9.05 5.61
C THR A 200 6.34 -10.18 4.96
N ALA A 201 5.04 -10.21 5.19
CA ALA A 201 4.12 -11.11 4.51
C ALA A 201 2.77 -10.41 4.34
N LEU A 202 2.08 -10.75 3.26
CA LEU A 202 0.68 -10.41 3.04
C LEU A 202 -0.12 -11.70 2.88
N THR A 203 -1.23 -11.81 3.60
CA THR A 203 -2.15 -12.93 3.49
C THR A 203 -3.54 -12.41 3.14
N ALA A 204 -4.19 -13.00 2.14
CA ALA A 204 -5.53 -12.59 1.71
C ALA A 204 -6.55 -13.72 1.89
N SER A 205 -7.76 -13.33 2.29
CA SER A 205 -8.91 -14.21 2.46
C SER A 205 -10.21 -13.44 2.18
N ALA A 206 -11.36 -14.12 2.31
CA ALA A 206 -12.66 -13.46 2.25
C ALA A 206 -12.88 -12.43 3.38
N ASP A 207 -12.16 -12.57 4.50
CA ASP A 207 -12.22 -11.64 5.64
C ASP A 207 -11.35 -10.39 5.43
N GLY A 208 -10.60 -10.33 4.33
CA GLY A 208 -9.75 -9.19 3.96
C GLY A 208 -8.27 -9.55 3.86
N LEU A 209 -7.43 -8.55 4.11
CA LEU A 209 -5.97 -8.63 4.00
C LEU A 209 -5.34 -8.61 5.40
N GLU A 210 -4.39 -9.48 5.64
CA GLU A 210 -3.52 -9.43 6.81
C GLU A 210 -2.12 -8.98 6.39
N VAL A 211 -1.60 -7.96 7.08
CA VAL A 211 -0.21 -7.50 6.91
C VAL A 211 0.59 -7.97 8.11
N LEU A 212 1.70 -8.69 7.89
CA LEU A 212 2.62 -9.06 8.96
C LEU A 212 3.77 -8.02 9.08
N PRO A 213 3.70 -7.08 10.04
CA PRO A 213 4.80 -6.19 10.34
C PRO A 213 5.96 -6.91 11.05
N GLN A 214 7.18 -6.44 10.81
CA GLN A 214 8.38 -6.89 11.51
C GLN A 214 9.31 -5.70 11.77
N ALA A 215 10.01 -5.74 12.90
CA ALA A 215 11.18 -4.90 13.12
C ALA A 215 12.32 -5.36 12.21
N ARG A 216 13.06 -4.41 11.62
CA ARG A 216 14.16 -4.72 10.69
C ARG A 216 15.20 -5.63 11.36
N HIS A 217 15.69 -6.61 10.60
CA HIS A 217 16.73 -7.49 11.09
C HIS A 217 18.03 -6.68 11.29
N PRO A 218 18.91 -7.04 12.25
CA PRO A 218 20.19 -6.36 12.44
C PRO A 218 21.06 -6.24 11.18
N MET A 219 20.89 -7.16 10.22
CA MET A 219 21.59 -7.12 8.92
C MET A 219 21.13 -5.97 8.03
N ASP A 220 19.85 -5.55 8.13
CA ASP A 220 19.27 -4.48 7.33
C ASP A 220 19.49 -3.09 7.95
N ARG A 221 20.08 -3.04 9.15
CA ARG A 221 20.34 -1.80 9.87
C ARG A 221 21.57 -1.13 9.30
N ARG A 222 21.42 0.14 8.91
CA ARG A 222 22.59 0.99 8.66
C ARG A 222 23.34 1.13 9.99
N ARG A 223 24.61 0.71 10.04
CA ARG A 223 25.47 1.00 11.19
C ARG A 223 25.57 2.51 11.34
N ALA A 224 24.92 3.07 12.35
CA ALA A 224 25.17 4.43 12.78
C ALA A 224 26.66 4.52 13.15
N GLY A 225 27.47 5.19 12.32
CA GLY A 225 28.90 5.42 12.58
C GLY A 225 29.92 4.80 11.61
N ALA A 226 29.50 4.16 10.51
CA ALA A 226 30.45 3.80 9.45
C ALA A 226 30.62 4.95 8.44
N SER A 227 31.15 6.08 8.91
CA SER A 227 31.74 7.09 8.02
C SER A 227 33.14 6.60 7.65
N THR A 228 33.32 6.14 6.41
CA THR A 228 34.64 6.04 5.78
C THR A 228 35.02 7.38 5.17
#